data_AF-A0A7Y3N8Z4-F1
#
_entry.id   AF-A0A7Y3N8Z4-F1
#
_cell.length_a   1.000
_cell.length_b   1.000
_cell.length_c   1.000
_cell.angle_alpha   90.00
_cell.angle_beta   90.00
_cell.angle_gamma   90.00
#
_symmetry.space_group_name_H-M   'P 1'
#
loop_
_entity.id
_entity.type
_entity.pdbx_description
1 polymer ?
#
loop_
_entity_poly.entity_id
_entity_poly.type
_entity_poly.pdbx_seq_one_letter_code
_entity_poly.pdbx_strand_id
1 'polypeptide(L)' 'GESAVLGNETLAFFTDGDRLRLRAEKNHPFRFLLCTGLGLGEPVAWHGPIVMNTRDELVNAFQELEKGTFLGE' A
#
# COMPACT_ATOMS: atom_id res chain seq x y z
N GLY A 1 14.11 -20.73 -6.58
CA GLY A 1 13.17 -19.83 -5.90
C GLY A 1 13.44 -19.93 -4.43
N GLU A 2 13.86 -18.82 -3.81
CA GLU A 2 14.08 -18.75 -2.37
C GLU A 2 12.76 -19.01 -1.65
N SER A 3 12.80 -19.77 -0.55
CA SER A 3 11.62 -20.10 0.25
C SER A 3 11.79 -19.46 1.62
N ALA A 4 10.86 -18.59 2.00
CA ALA A 4 10.83 -17.97 3.32
C ALA A 4 9.68 -18.55 4.14
N VAL A 5 9.93 -18.79 5.43
CA VAL A 5 8.88 -19.06 6.41
C VAL A 5 8.44 -17.71 6.98
N LEU A 6 7.15 -17.40 6.84
CA LEU A 6 6.58 -16.13 7.28
C LEU A 6 5.68 -16.37 8.50
N GLY A 7 5.79 -15.48 9.49
CA GLY A 7 4.92 -15.47 10.66
C GLY A 7 3.69 -14.59 10.46
N ASN A 8 2.85 -14.51 11.49
CA ASN A 8 1.76 -13.55 11.53
C ASN A 8 2.31 -12.11 11.44
N GLU A 9 1.54 -11.18 10.87
CA GLU A 9 1.89 -9.76 10.75
C GLU A 9 3.21 -9.48 9.98
N THR A 10 3.61 -10.40 9.10
CA THR A 10 4.80 -10.23 8.25
C THR A 10 4.41 -9.72 6.87
N LEU A 11 5.12 -8.70 6.39
CA LEU A 11 5.04 -8.22 5.00
C LEU A 11 6.21 -8.79 4.18
N ALA A 12 5.89 -9.45 3.07
CA ALA A 12 6.89 -9.94 2.12
C ALA A 12 6.80 -9.15 0.81
N PHE A 13 7.95 -8.65 0.35
CA PHE A 13 8.08 -8.02 -0.96
C PHE A 13 8.53 -9.06 -1.99
N PHE A 14 7.78 -9.16 -3.08
CA PHE A 14 8.11 -10.05 -4.19
C PHE A 14 8.75 -9.24 -5.33
N THR A 15 9.64 -9.89 -6.07
CA THR A 15 10.13 -9.37 -7.35
C THR A 15 9.22 -9.84 -8.48
N ASP A 16 9.52 -9.40 -9.70
CA ASP A 16 8.82 -9.84 -10.89
C ASP A 16 8.75 -11.37 -11.00
N GLY A 17 7.58 -11.88 -11.37
CA GLY A 17 7.32 -13.30 -11.54
C GLY A 17 5.87 -13.57 -11.96
N ASP A 18 5.63 -14.78 -12.48
CA ASP A 18 4.32 -15.21 -12.97
C ASP A 18 3.55 -16.07 -11.96
N ARG A 19 4.22 -16.53 -10.89
CA ARG A 19 3.70 -17.52 -9.95
C ARG A 19 4.13 -17.25 -8.51
N LEU A 20 3.17 -17.38 -7.60
CA LEU A 20 3.39 -17.45 -6.16
C LEU A 20 3.04 -18.87 -5.67
N ARG A 21 3.94 -19.48 -4.88
CA ARG A 21 3.68 -20.77 -4.21
C ARG A 21 3.60 -20.54 -2.71
N LEU A 22 2.54 -21.05 -2.10
CA LEU A 22 2.30 -20.95 -0.67
C LEU A 22 2.08 -22.34 -0.08
N ARG A 23 2.53 -22.54 1.16
CA ARG A 23 2.36 -23.79 1.88
C ARG A 23 1.98 -23.48 3.33
N ALA A 24 0.82 -23.98 3.76
CA ALA A 24 0.45 -24.00 5.17
C ALA A 24 1.17 -25.14 5.89
N GLU A 25 1.42 -24.96 7.19
CA GLU A 25 1.71 -26.09 8.05
C GLU A 25 0.45 -26.94 8.28
N LYS A 26 0.62 -28.25 8.46
CA LYS A 26 -0.46 -29.25 8.42
C LYS A 26 -1.63 -28.94 9.37
N ASN A 27 -1.34 -28.35 10.54
CA ASN A 27 -2.32 -28.08 11.58
C ASN A 27 -2.47 -26.59 11.89
N HIS A 28 -1.89 -25.72 11.06
CA HIS A 28 -1.93 -24.28 11.27
C HIS A 28 -2.45 -23.59 9.99
N PRO A 29 -3.77 -23.41 9.86
CA PRO A 29 -4.32 -22.65 8.75
C PRO A 29 -3.84 -21.20 8.87
N PHE A 30 -3.52 -20.58 7.74
CA PHE A 30 -3.09 -19.19 7.68
C PHE A 30 -4.04 -18.37 6.82
N ARG A 31 -4.08 -17.06 7.07
CA ARG A 31 -4.78 -16.07 6.26
C ARG A 31 -3.77 -15.03 5.85
N PHE A 32 -3.86 -14.57 4.61
CA PHE A 32 -2.97 -13.55 4.07
C PHE A 32 -3.74 -12.70 3.07
N LEU A 33 -3.19 -11.53 2.80
CA LEU A 33 -3.62 -10.66 1.72
C LEU A 33 -2.53 -10.67 0.65
N LEU A 34 -2.92 -10.89 -0.60
CA LEU A 34 -2.05 -10.67 -1.75
C LEU A 34 -2.40 -9.31 -2.36
N CYS A 35 -1.51 -8.35 -2.21
CA CYS A 35 -1.67 -7.03 -2.80
C CYS A 35 -0.82 -6.94 -4.07
N THR A 36 -1.48 -6.77 -5.22
CA THR A 36 -0.83 -6.60 -6.53
C THR A 36 -1.42 -5.40 -7.24
N GLY A 37 -0.61 -4.67 -8.00
CA GLY A 37 -1.09 -3.60 -8.85
C GLY A 37 0.01 -3.14 -9.79
N LEU A 38 -0.39 -2.57 -10.93
CA LEU A 38 0.54 -1.82 -11.76
C LEU A 38 0.91 -0.53 -11.02
N GLY A 39 2.20 -0.23 -10.93
CA GLY A 39 2.65 1.04 -10.38
C GLY A 39 2.07 2.20 -11.19
N LEU A 40 1.52 3.21 -10.50
CA LEU A 40 0.96 4.39 -11.14
C LEU A 40 2.02 5.19 -11.92
N GLY A 41 3.28 5.12 -11.49
CA GLY A 41 4.38 5.86 -12.13
C GLY A 41 4.32 7.37 -11.88
N GLU A 42 3.43 7.81 -10.99
CA GLU A 42 3.26 9.21 -10.63
C GLU A 42 3.99 9.53 -9.31
N PRO A 43 4.46 10.77 -9.12
CA PRO A 43 4.99 11.21 -7.84
C PRO A 43 3.95 11.07 -6.72
N VAL A 44 4.42 10.75 -5.52
CA VAL A 44 3.59 10.66 -4.31
C VAL A 44 4.07 11.68 -3.31
N ALA A 45 3.21 12.67 -3.03
CA ALA A 45 3.36 13.62 -1.94
C ALA A 45 2.34 13.23 -0.85
N TRP A 46 2.83 12.86 0.35
CA TRP A 46 1.98 12.40 1.44
C TRP A 46 2.25 13.14 2.75
N HIS A 47 1.19 13.61 3.40
CA HIS A 47 1.23 14.07 4.79
C HIS A 47 -0.08 13.74 5.51
N GLY A 48 0.01 13.01 6.63
CA GLY A 48 -1.16 12.65 7.45
C GLY A 48 -2.24 11.90 6.65
N PRO A 49 -3.50 12.37 6.63
CA PRO A 49 -4.59 11.69 5.94
C PRO A 49 -4.69 12.02 4.44
N ILE A 50 -3.84 12.91 3.90
CA ILE A 50 -3.96 13.43 2.53
C ILE A 50 -2.77 12.97 1.68
N VAL A 51 -3.07 12.37 0.52
CA VAL A 51 -2.11 11.95 -0.50
C VAL A 51 -2.42 12.73 -1.79
N MET A 52 -1.41 13.35 -2.38
CA MET A 52 -1.47 14.09 -3.66
C MET A 52 -0.24 13.77 -4.52
N ASN A 53 -0.13 14.34 -5.72
CA ASN A 53 1.03 14.15 -6.58
C ASN A 53 2.17 15.13 -6.24
N THR A 54 1.86 16.37 -5.88
CA THR A 54 2.87 17.42 -5.61
C THR A 54 2.78 18.02 -4.20
N ARG A 55 3.85 18.68 -3.77
CA ARG A 55 3.88 19.36 -2.46
C ARG A 55 2.95 20.57 -2.42
N ASP A 56 2.80 21.29 -3.52
CA ASP A 56 1.91 22.45 -3.61
C ASP A 56 0.44 22.02 -3.51
N GLU A 57 0.07 20.91 -4.14
CA GLU A 57 -1.26 20.28 -3.97
C GLU A 57 -1.52 19.90 -2.52
N LEU A 58 -0.55 19.29 -1.82
CA LEU A 58 -0.69 19.00 -0.39
C LEU A 58 -0.94 20.27 0.42
N VAL A 59 -0.16 21.33 0.20
CA VAL A 59 -0.31 22.59 0.94
C VAL A 59 -1.72 23.16 0.72
N ASN A 60 -2.19 23.18 -0.53
CA ASN A 60 -3.54 23.64 -0.84
C ASN A 60 -4.62 22.78 -0.19
N ALA A 61 -4.48 21.45 -0.26
CA ALA A 61 -5.40 20.49 0.35
C ALA A 61 -5.53 20.66 1.87
N PHE A 62 -4.42 20.92 2.57
CA PHE A 62 -4.46 21.23 4.00
C PHE A 62 -5.15 22.57 4.29
N GLN A 63 -4.92 23.60 3.46
CA GLN A 63 -5.62 24.88 3.59
C GLN A 63 -7.14 24.73 3.39
N GLU A 64 -7.56 23.90 2.44
CA GLU A 64 -8.98 23.59 2.23
C GLU A 64 -9.55 22.78 3.40
N LEU A 65 -8.79 21.85 3.96
CA LEU A 65 -9.20 21.09 5.14
C LEU A 65 -9.41 22.00 6.35
N GLU A 66 -8.48 22.94 6.59
CA GLU A 66 -8.59 23.96 7.63
C GLU A 66 -9.81 24.89 7.43
N LYS A 67 -10.15 25.20 6.17
CA LYS A 67 -11.31 26.02 5.82
C LYS A 67 -12.63 25.24 5.80
N GLY A 68 -12.58 23.91 5.94
CA GLY A 68 -13.75 23.03 5.81
C GLY A 68 -14.29 22.89 4.38
N THR A 69 -13.48 23.20 3.36
CA THR A 69 -13.83 23.16 1.93
C THR A 69 -13.12 22.04 1.17
N PHE A 70 -12.46 21.12 1.87
CA PHE A 70 -11.66 20.04 1.26
C PHE A 70 -12.48 19.02 0.46
N LEU A 71 -13.69 18.72 0.92
CA LEU A 71 -14.60 17.87 0.17
C LEU A 71 -15.35 18.76 -0.83
N GLY A 72 -15.14 18.53 -2.12
CA GLY A 72 -16.00 19.12 -3.15
C GLY A 72 -17.46 18.66 -2.96
N GLU A 73 -18.41 19.54 -3.28
CA GLU A 73 -19.83 19.15 -3.45
C GLU A 73 -20.02 18.27 -4.69
#